data_AF-A0A932WCH2-F1
#
_entry.id   AF-A0A932WCH2-F1
#
_cell.length_a   1.000
_cell.length_b   1.000
_cell.length_c   1.000
_cell.angle_alpha   90.00
_cell.angle_beta   90.00
_cell.angle_gamma   90.00
#
_symmetry.space_group_name_H-M   'P 1'
#
loop_
_entity.id
_entity.type
_entity.pdbx_description
1 polymer ?
#
loop_
_entity_poly.entity_id
_entity_poly.type
_entity_poly.pdbx_seq_one_letter_code
_entity_poly.pdbx_strand_id
1 'polypeptide(L)'
;MAMTTFERRLPRGRISTGDASRIQQQRGGWAMRQAAGQPVRLFQSERSTTWTVAYDEEAFAFQPSPLNRVVTVIPIDTLERLPEAIAPMRPYLQTIGLAAPDKRLAALTRLLMATGVTRVCPLGEMQHPPADWPHDGRPNLLPLLGK
;
A
#
# COMPACT_ATOMS: atom_id res chain seq x y z
N MET A 1 12.38 13.61 9.85
CA MET A 1 11.97 12.63 8.82
C MET A 1 10.57 12.97 8.29
N ALA A 2 10.28 12.62 7.03
CA ALA A 2 9.04 13.01 6.32
C ALA A 2 7.76 12.61 7.08
N MET A 3 7.65 11.36 7.55
CA MET A 3 6.47 10.88 8.28
C MET A 3 6.25 11.58 9.63
N THR A 4 7.33 11.95 10.34
CA THR A 4 7.22 12.76 11.57
C THR A 4 6.62 14.14 11.28
N THR A 5 7.02 14.77 10.16
CA THR A 5 6.46 16.06 9.74
C THR A 5 5.02 15.91 9.28
N PHE A 6 4.69 14.82 8.59
CA PHE A 6 3.33 14.51 8.18
C PHE A 6 2.39 14.32 9.38
N GLU A 7 2.81 13.57 10.40
CA GLU A 7 2.05 13.38 11.64
C GLU A 7 1.76 14.71 12.35
N ARG A 8 2.69 15.66 12.36
CA ARG A 8 2.45 16.98 12.96
C ARG A 8 1.42 17.82 12.20
N ARG A 9 1.38 17.71 10.87
CA ARG A 9 0.45 18.48 10.02
C ARG A 9 -0.93 17.84 9.98
N LEU A 10 -0.98 16.52 9.95
CA LEU A 10 -2.20 15.73 9.86
C LEU A 10 -2.08 14.58 10.87
N PRO A 11 -2.40 14.81 12.16
CA PRO A 11 -2.31 13.77 13.18
C PRO A 11 -3.14 12.54 12.82
N ARG A 12 -2.64 11.34 13.15
CA ARG A 12 -3.44 10.13 12.93
C ARG A 12 -4.65 10.13 13.86
N GLY A 13 -5.80 9.69 13.35
CA GLY A 13 -6.97 9.40 14.18
C GLY A 13 -6.69 8.40 15.31
N ARG A 14 -7.56 8.41 16.33
CA ARG A 14 -7.54 7.43 17.41
C ARG A 14 -7.82 6.04 16.85
N ILE A 15 -7.15 5.04 17.41
CA ILE A 15 -7.33 3.63 17.04
C ILE A 15 -7.61 2.79 18.28
N SER A 16 -8.15 1.60 18.08
CA SER A 16 -8.37 0.65 19.17
C SER A 16 -7.02 0.12 19.72
N THR A 17 -7.06 -0.42 20.94
CA THR A 17 -5.92 -1.15 21.52
C THR A 17 -5.56 -2.39 20.70
N GLY A 18 -6.56 -3.05 20.12
CA GLY A 18 -6.36 -4.19 19.21
C GLY A 18 -5.59 -3.82 17.95
N ASP A 19 -5.95 -2.71 17.30
CA ASP A 19 -5.23 -2.21 16.13
C ASP A 19 -3.82 -1.77 16.49
N ALA A 20 -3.64 -1.11 17.64
CA ALA A 20 -2.32 -0.72 18.12
C ALA A 20 -1.44 -1.95 18.37
N SER A 21 -2.00 -3.03 18.91
CA SER A 21 -1.33 -4.31 19.11
C SER A 21 -0.90 -4.96 17.79
N ARG A 22 -1.79 -5.00 16.77
CA ARG A 22 -1.47 -5.52 15.43
C ARG A 22 -0.30 -4.77 14.79
N ILE A 23 -0.25 -3.44 14.92
CA ILE A 23 0.88 -2.63 14.44
C ILE A 23 2.17 -3.00 15.18
N GLN A 24 2.12 -3.17 16.50
CA GLN A 24 3.29 -3.55 17.29
C GLN A 24 3.79 -4.96 16.98
N GLN A 25 2.88 -5.92 16.76
CA GLN A 25 3.23 -7.28 16.36
C GLN A 25 3.98 -7.27 15.02
N GLN A 26 3.46 -6.53 14.03
CA GLN A 26 4.12 -6.40 12.73
C GLN A 26 5.50 -5.74 12.85
N ARG A 27 5.61 -4.65 13.64
CA ARG A 27 6.90 -4.00 13.95
C ARG A 27 7.89 -4.94 14.61
N GLY A 28 7.42 -5.77 15.56
CA GLY A 28 8.23 -6.77 16.24
C GLY A 28 8.84 -7.76 15.26
N GLY A 29 8.07 -8.26 14.29
CA GLY A 29 8.56 -9.14 13.23
C GLY A 29 9.70 -8.50 12.42
N TRP A 30 9.51 -7.26 11.94
CA TRP A 30 10.57 -6.55 11.21
C TRP A 30 11.78 -6.23 12.09
N ALA A 31 11.58 -5.84 13.35
CA ALA A 31 12.66 -5.55 14.28
C ALA A 31 13.51 -6.78 14.59
N MET A 32 12.89 -7.95 14.78
CA MET A 32 13.60 -9.21 14.99
C MET A 32 14.45 -9.58 13.77
N ARG A 33 13.86 -9.50 12.56
CA ARG A 33 14.57 -9.77 11.31
C ARG A 33 15.74 -8.80 11.09
N GLN A 34 15.54 -7.51 11.35
CA GLN A 34 16.59 -6.50 11.29
C GLN A 34 17.73 -6.80 12.28
N ALA A 35 17.40 -7.17 13.53
CA ALA A 35 18.38 -7.53 14.54
C ALA A 35 19.15 -8.81 14.20
N ALA A 36 18.53 -9.73 13.45
CA ALA A 36 19.18 -10.93 12.92
C ALA A 36 20.05 -10.66 11.68
N GLY A 37 20.19 -9.40 11.24
CA GLY A 37 21.02 -9.03 10.09
C GLY A 37 20.38 -9.31 8.73
N GLN A 38 19.08 -9.62 8.68
CA GLN A 38 18.35 -9.75 7.42
C GLN A 38 18.18 -8.36 6.76
N PRO A 39 18.05 -8.28 5.42
CA PRO A 39 17.96 -7.02 4.68
C PRO A 39 16.58 -6.37 4.80
N VAL A 40 16.23 -6.01 6.03
CA VAL A 40 15.02 -5.28 6.38
C VAL A 40 15.39 -4.07 7.23
N ARG A 41 14.77 -2.92 6.94
CA ARG A 41 14.94 -1.68 7.69
C ARG A 41 13.59 -1.16 8.17
N LEU A 42 13.45 -1.04 9.48
CA LEU A 42 12.27 -0.52 10.14
C LEU A 42 12.46 0.95 10.53
N PHE A 43 11.57 1.81 10.02
CA PHE A 43 11.42 3.20 10.44
C PHE A 43 10.06 3.37 11.10
N GLN A 44 10.00 4.00 12.27
CA GLN A 44 8.77 4.10 13.02
C GLN A 44 8.68 5.35 13.89
N SER A 45 7.44 5.73 14.22
CA SER A 45 7.16 6.75 15.22
C SER A 45 7.73 6.37 16.59
N GLU A 46 8.39 7.30 17.26
CA GLU A 46 8.87 7.11 18.63
C GLU A 46 7.71 7.05 19.63
N ARG A 47 7.79 6.09 20.58
CA ARG A 47 6.87 5.93 21.72
C ARG A 47 5.37 5.91 21.36
N SER A 48 5.02 5.59 20.12
CA SER A 48 3.64 5.53 19.63
C SER A 48 3.52 4.62 18.40
N THR A 49 2.30 4.41 17.91
CA THR A 49 2.01 3.64 16.69
C THR A 49 1.56 4.51 15.51
N THR A 50 1.87 5.82 15.52
CA THR A 50 1.29 6.80 14.59
C THR A 50 1.70 6.62 13.14
N TRP A 51 2.88 6.08 12.85
CA TRP A 51 3.31 5.70 11.51
C TRP A 51 4.41 4.65 11.53
N THR A 52 4.46 3.81 10.49
CA THR A 52 5.51 2.79 10.30
C THR A 52 5.85 2.68 8.82
N VAL A 53 7.14 2.63 8.51
CA VAL A 53 7.66 2.32 7.18
C VAL A 53 8.68 1.20 7.33
N ALA A 54 8.41 0.06 6.70
CA ALA A 54 9.38 -1.02 6.59
C ALA A 54 9.88 -1.11 5.16
N TYR A 55 11.19 -1.23 4.98
CA TYR A 55 11.81 -1.58 3.70
C TYR A 55 12.31 -3.02 3.81
N ASP A 56 11.80 -3.93 2.99
CA ASP A 56 12.02 -5.37 3.13
C ASP A 56 12.45 -5.96 1.78
N GLU A 57 13.74 -6.26 1.63
CA GLU A 57 14.32 -6.74 0.37
C GLU A 57 14.01 -8.22 0.09
N GLU A 58 13.72 -9.00 1.13
CA GLU A 58 13.41 -10.43 1.04
C GLU A 58 11.92 -10.72 0.85
N ALA A 59 11.05 -9.74 1.12
CA ALA A 59 9.62 -9.92 0.97
C ALA A 59 9.24 -10.05 -0.51
N PHE A 60 9.09 -11.28 -1.00
CA PHE A 60 8.65 -11.49 -2.38
C PHE A 60 7.12 -11.37 -2.55
N ALA A 61 6.34 -11.79 -1.56
CA ALA A 61 4.88 -11.77 -1.61
C ALA A 61 4.30 -10.60 -0.82
N PHE A 62 3.40 -9.84 -1.46
CA PHE A 62 2.68 -8.76 -0.78
C PHE A 62 1.80 -9.33 0.34
N GLN A 63 1.91 -8.77 1.54
CA GLN A 63 1.11 -9.14 2.71
C GLN A 63 0.12 -8.03 3.07
N PRO A 64 -1.08 -8.37 3.58
CA PRO A 64 -2.02 -7.39 4.08
C PRO A 64 -1.39 -6.49 5.16
N SER A 65 -1.59 -5.19 5.03
CA SER A 65 -1.14 -4.22 6.04
C SER A 65 -2.15 -4.13 7.19
N PRO A 66 -1.72 -3.93 8.44
CA PRO A 66 -2.61 -3.61 9.57
C PRO A 66 -3.22 -2.18 9.49
N LEU A 67 -3.17 -1.55 8.31
CA LEU A 67 -3.67 -0.21 8.00
C LEU A 67 -2.95 0.87 8.84
N ASN A 68 -3.66 1.96 9.17
CA ASN A 68 -3.23 2.91 10.21
C ASN A 68 -1.83 3.53 10.01
N ARG A 69 -1.50 3.87 8.76
CA ARG A 69 -0.20 4.45 8.33
C ARG A 69 0.99 3.50 8.48
N VAL A 70 0.75 2.20 8.25
CA VAL A 70 1.79 1.17 8.10
C VAL A 70 1.99 0.88 6.62
N VAL A 71 3.19 1.16 6.12
CA VAL A 71 3.59 0.96 4.72
C VAL A 71 4.80 0.04 4.65
N THR A 72 4.77 -0.92 3.72
CA THR A 72 5.90 -1.76 3.37
C THR A 72 6.41 -1.37 1.99
N VAL A 73 7.71 -1.17 1.86
CA VAL A 73 8.42 -0.92 0.61
C VAL A 73 9.20 -2.17 0.26
N ILE A 74 8.84 -2.77 -0.87
CA ILE A 74 9.44 -3.99 -1.37
C ILE A 74 10.15 -3.63 -2.68
N PRO A 75 11.48 -3.73 -2.77
CA PRO A 75 12.17 -3.56 -4.04
C PRO A 75 11.86 -4.77 -4.93
N ILE A 76 11.71 -4.51 -6.22
CA ILE A 76 11.60 -5.54 -7.25
C ILE A 76 12.61 -5.22 -8.36
N ASP A 77 13.30 -6.24 -8.85
CA ASP A 77 14.33 -6.05 -9.89
C ASP A 77 13.70 -5.56 -11.19
N THR A 78 12.53 -6.12 -11.52
CA THR A 78 11.82 -5.84 -12.76
C THR A 78 10.32 -5.77 -12.50
N LEU A 79 9.63 -4.87 -13.21
CA LEU A 79 8.18 -4.67 -13.05
C LEU A 79 7.38 -5.84 -13.62
N GLU A 80 8.01 -6.65 -14.45
CA GLU A 80 7.48 -7.88 -15.02
C GLU A 80 7.21 -8.96 -13.95
N ARG A 81 7.89 -8.90 -12.79
CA ARG A 81 7.63 -9.80 -11.64
C ARG A 81 6.45 -9.36 -10.78
N LEU A 82 5.95 -8.14 -10.99
CA LEU A 82 4.89 -7.57 -10.15
C LEU A 82 3.58 -8.39 -10.18
N PRO A 83 3.10 -8.93 -11.32
CA PRO A 83 1.90 -9.76 -11.35
C PRO A 83 1.98 -10.98 -10.41
N GLU A 84 3.14 -11.62 -10.32
CA GLU A 84 3.37 -12.75 -9.42
C GLU A 84 3.34 -12.32 -7.95
N ALA A 85 4.07 -11.23 -7.63
CA ALA A 85 4.18 -10.71 -6.27
C ALA A 85 2.82 -10.29 -5.67
N ILE A 86 1.89 -9.84 -6.51
CA ILE A 86 0.56 -9.36 -6.08
C ILE A 86 -0.58 -10.36 -6.36
N ALA A 87 -0.30 -11.49 -7.01
CA ALA A 87 -1.30 -12.51 -7.35
C ALA A 87 -2.14 -12.96 -6.13
N PRO A 88 -1.55 -13.21 -4.93
CA PRO A 88 -2.33 -13.58 -3.75
C PRO A 88 -3.34 -12.52 -3.31
N MET A 89 -3.08 -11.26 -3.66
CA MET A 89 -3.92 -10.12 -3.28
C MET A 89 -4.92 -9.74 -4.35
N ARG A 90 -4.91 -10.38 -5.53
CA ARG A 90 -5.78 -10.04 -6.66
C ARG A 90 -7.25 -9.79 -6.30
N PRO A 91 -7.91 -10.57 -5.41
CA PRO A 91 -9.30 -10.30 -5.01
C PRO A 91 -9.50 -8.97 -4.26
N TYR A 92 -8.43 -8.40 -3.70
CA TYR A 92 -8.45 -7.20 -2.85
C TYR A 92 -7.80 -5.98 -3.52
N LEU A 93 -7.20 -6.13 -4.70
CA LEU A 93 -6.51 -5.03 -5.39
C LEU A 93 -7.48 -4.20 -6.24
N GLN A 94 -7.71 -2.96 -5.80
CA GLN A 94 -8.55 -2.02 -6.54
C GLN A 94 -7.73 -1.02 -7.36
N THR A 95 -6.74 -0.38 -6.72
CA THR A 95 -6.02 0.76 -7.31
C THR A 95 -4.51 0.57 -7.20
N ILE A 96 -3.79 0.92 -8.27
CA ILE A 96 -2.33 1.08 -8.26
C ILE A 96 -1.97 2.54 -8.59
N GLY A 97 -1.12 3.13 -7.75
CA GLY A 97 -0.42 4.38 -8.02
C GLY A 97 0.89 4.09 -8.75
N LEU A 98 1.09 4.65 -9.92
CA LEU A 98 2.26 4.44 -10.78
C LEU A 98 3.08 5.74 -10.88
N ALA A 99 4.37 5.64 -10.60
CA ALA A 99 5.36 6.68 -10.89
C ALA A 99 6.43 6.08 -11.80
N ALA A 100 6.37 6.42 -13.10
CA ALA A 100 7.30 5.92 -14.11
C ALA A 100 7.52 6.99 -15.21
N PRO A 101 8.65 6.95 -15.94
CA PRO A 101 8.85 7.82 -17.09
C PRO A 101 7.79 7.60 -18.19
N ASP A 102 7.39 8.66 -18.88
CA ASP A 102 6.33 8.64 -19.90
C ASP A 102 6.50 7.53 -20.94
N LYS A 103 7.74 7.30 -21.39
CA LYS A 103 8.09 6.26 -22.37
C LYS A 103 7.70 4.84 -21.92
N ARG A 104 7.64 4.59 -20.61
CA ARG A 104 7.29 3.28 -20.03
C ARG A 104 5.86 3.21 -19.51
N LEU A 105 5.20 4.37 -19.29
CA LEU A 105 3.91 4.45 -18.62
C LEU A 105 2.86 3.57 -19.29
N ALA A 106 2.70 3.68 -20.61
CA ALA A 106 1.69 2.91 -21.35
C ALA A 106 1.92 1.38 -21.28
N ALA A 107 3.18 0.94 -21.34
CA ALA A 107 3.52 -0.48 -21.25
C ALA A 107 3.25 -1.04 -19.85
N LEU A 108 3.68 -0.28 -18.82
CA LEU A 108 3.48 -0.66 -17.42
C LEU A 108 2.01 -0.68 -17.03
N THR A 109 1.23 0.32 -17.45
CA THR A 109 -0.22 0.34 -17.21
C THR A 109 -0.90 -0.90 -17.80
N ARG A 110 -0.57 -1.30 -19.04
CA ARG A 110 -1.15 -2.52 -19.63
C ARG A 110 -0.80 -3.78 -18.84
N LEU A 111 0.46 -3.91 -18.42
CA LEU A 111 0.91 -5.03 -17.60
C LEU A 111 0.18 -5.09 -16.26
N LEU A 112 0.00 -3.94 -15.61
CA LEU A 112 -0.69 -3.83 -14.33
C LEU A 112 -2.18 -4.12 -14.45
N MET A 113 -2.86 -3.62 -15.48
CA MET A 113 -4.28 -3.90 -15.69
C MET A 113 -4.57 -5.41 -15.86
N ALA A 114 -3.61 -6.19 -16.38
CA ALA A 114 -3.74 -7.64 -16.48
C ALA A 114 -3.74 -8.38 -15.12
N THR A 115 -3.34 -7.71 -14.03
CA THR A 115 -3.28 -8.31 -12.69
C THR A 115 -4.63 -8.25 -11.96
N GLY A 116 -5.68 -7.71 -12.59
CA GLY A 116 -7.02 -7.62 -12.03
C GLY A 116 -7.29 -6.32 -11.26
N VAL A 117 -6.38 -5.36 -11.28
CA VAL A 117 -6.64 -4.02 -10.73
C VAL A 117 -7.66 -3.32 -11.59
N THR A 118 -8.56 -2.57 -10.95
CA THR A 118 -9.57 -1.83 -11.70
C THR A 118 -9.05 -0.45 -12.08
N ARG A 119 -8.19 0.19 -11.27
CA ARG A 119 -7.65 1.54 -11.47
C ARG A 119 -6.11 1.58 -11.53
N VAL A 120 -5.56 2.28 -12.51
CA VAL A 120 -4.17 2.75 -12.50
C VAL A 120 -4.17 4.28 -12.57
N CYS A 121 -3.45 4.93 -11.67
CA CYS A 121 -3.39 6.40 -11.57
C CYS A 121 -1.97 6.87 -11.20
N PRO A 122 -1.63 8.16 -11.33
CA PRO A 122 -0.37 8.68 -10.83
C PRO A 122 -0.19 8.43 -9.32
N LEU A 123 1.04 8.16 -8.89
CA LEU A 123 1.34 8.04 -7.45
C LEU A 123 0.95 9.34 -6.72
N GLY A 124 0.16 9.20 -5.65
CA GLY A 124 -0.42 10.33 -4.90
C GLY A 124 -1.90 10.58 -5.19
N GLU A 125 -2.40 10.16 -6.35
CA GLU A 125 -3.81 10.38 -6.75
C GLU A 125 -4.76 9.24 -6.37
N MET A 126 -4.25 8.24 -5.65
CA MET A 126 -5.04 7.08 -5.23
C MET A 126 -6.22 7.50 -4.35
N GLN A 127 -6.09 8.57 -3.56
CA GLN A 127 -7.14 9.09 -2.67
C GLN A 127 -8.16 10.01 -3.38
N HIS A 128 -7.97 10.30 -4.67
CA HIS A 128 -8.87 11.16 -5.46
C HIS A 128 -9.40 10.41 -6.69
N PRO A 129 -10.29 9.41 -6.54
CA PRO A 129 -10.91 8.76 -7.68
C PRO A 129 -11.86 9.72 -8.44
N PRO A 130 -11.99 9.57 -9.77
CA PRO A 130 -13.06 10.23 -10.53
C PRO A 130 -14.44 9.93 -9.95
N ALA A 131 -15.40 10.85 -10.10
CA ALA A 131 -16.74 10.70 -9.53
C ALA A 131 -17.53 9.52 -10.13
N ASP A 132 -17.25 9.18 -11.39
CA ASP A 132 -17.82 8.07 -12.15
C ASP A 132 -17.05 6.75 -11.94
N TRP A 133 -15.99 6.75 -11.12
CA TRP A 133 -15.16 5.57 -10.87
C TRP A 133 -15.95 4.45 -10.18
N PRO A 134 -16.11 3.25 -10.79
CA PRO A 134 -16.87 2.17 -10.16
C PRO A 134 -16.29 1.73 -8.81
N HIS A 135 -17.08 1.83 -7.74
CA HIS A 135 -16.76 1.17 -6.47
C HIS A 135 -17.07 -0.32 -6.59
N ASP A 136 -16.09 -1.18 -6.28
CA ASP A 136 -16.21 -2.64 -6.35
C ASP A 136 -16.69 -3.18 -7.71
N GLY A 137 -16.35 -2.46 -8.79
CA GLY A 137 -16.75 -2.82 -10.16
C GLY A 137 -18.20 -2.49 -10.51
N ARG A 138 -18.92 -1.73 -9.69
CA ARG A 138 -20.31 -1.30 -9.95
C ARG A 138 -20.38 0.22 -10.17
N PRO A 139 -21.21 0.71 -11.12
CA PRO A 139 -21.37 2.15 -11.31
C PRO A 139 -21.94 2.81 -10.05
N ASN A 140 -21.33 3.91 -9.61
CA ASN A 140 -21.66 4.57 -8.34
C ASN A 140 -23.11 5.08 -8.25
N LEU A 141 -23.69 5.43 -9.40
CA LEU A 141 -25.04 5.98 -9.47
C LEU A 141 -26.12 4.90 -9.69
N LEU A 142 -25.72 3.66 -10.02
CA LEU A 142 -26.67 2.58 -10.29
C LEU A 142 -27.63 2.30 -9.12
N PRO A 143 -27.20 2.31 -7.84
CA PRO A 143 -28.12 2.15 -6.71
C PRO A 143 -29.13 3.30 -6.54
N LEU A 144 -28.89 4.46 -7.16
CA LEU A 144 -29.75 5.65 -7.03
C LEU A 144 -30.87 5.69 -8.08
N LEU A 145 -30.83 4.82 -9.08
CA LEU A 145 -31.80 4.80 -10.18
C LEU A 145 -33.15 4.12 -9.82
N GLY A 146 -33.33 3.69 -8.58
CA GLY A 146 -34.55 2.98 -8.15
C GLY A 146 -34.69 1.60 -8.77
N LYS A 147 -35.60 0.79 -8.22
CA LYS A 147 -36.14 -0.40 -8.90
C LYS A 147 -37.42 0.00 -9.63
#